data_AF-A0A931Z898-F1
#
_entry.id   AF-A0A931Z898-F1
#
_cell.length_a   1.000
_cell.length_b   1.000
_cell.length_c   1.000
_cell.angle_alpha   90.00
_cell.angle_beta   90.00
_cell.angle_gamma   90.00
#
_symmetry.space_group_name_H-M   'P 1'
#
loop_
_entity.id
_entity.type
_entity.pdbx_description
1 polymer ?
#
loop_
_entity_poly.entity_id
_entity_poly.type
_entity_poly.pdbx_seq_one_letter_code
_entity_poly.pdbx_strand_id
1 'polypeptide(L)'
;MNTTLFFSVILIVCHVVLALVGFFTGLQAENVRYLQYVQWLGAAVVFVVLYLGAEAKRKERPNQAFTFGGAFLAIFLIGLIAAVGSAVANYFHIKYLSPAFPDYMADHIRGQFVDQGMPESRIDGAVEMQRKLFQPGLGSVVLFVMSTLTAAVLGLLHGLALVRRRSLKSLLTIYALILGALGLIFGGLGGLMKHEFLLGAVKGLAINVAVAVIGWGALLKATGYAADAPPAEPTM
;
A
#
# COMPACT_ATOMS: atom_id res chain seq x y z
N MET A 1 -19.01 -15.97 7.46
CA MET A 1 -17.73 -16.11 6.75
C MET A 1 -16.60 -15.66 7.67
N ASN A 2 -15.44 -16.32 7.65
CA ASN A 2 -14.31 -15.90 8.51
C ASN A 2 -13.84 -14.50 8.09
N THR A 3 -13.86 -13.54 9.02
CA THR A 3 -13.45 -12.14 8.79
C THR A 3 -12.07 -12.04 8.14
N THR A 4 -11.11 -12.87 8.56
CA THR A 4 -9.78 -12.88 7.94
C THR A 4 -9.86 -13.16 6.43
N LEU A 5 -10.58 -14.21 6.05
CA LEU A 5 -10.74 -14.59 4.64
C LEU A 5 -11.52 -13.53 3.85
N PHE A 6 -12.55 -12.93 4.44
CA PHE A 6 -13.33 -11.89 3.78
C PHE A 6 -12.45 -10.71 3.35
N PHE A 7 -11.69 -10.14 4.29
CA PHE A 7 -10.83 -9.00 4.00
C PHE A 7 -9.66 -9.35 3.07
N SER A 8 -9.13 -10.58 3.14
CA SER A 8 -8.12 -11.05 2.18
C SER A 8 -8.68 -11.16 0.75
N VAL A 9 -9.90 -11.68 0.58
CA VAL A 9 -10.54 -11.76 -0.74
C VAL A 9 -10.80 -10.38 -1.31
N ILE A 10 -11.25 -9.41 -0.48
CA ILE A 10 -11.40 -8.02 -0.91
C ILE A 10 -10.08 -7.46 -1.45
N LEU A 11 -8.96 -7.67 -0.74
CA LEU A 11 -7.64 -7.22 -1.20
C LEU A 11 -7.24 -7.85 -2.54
N ILE A 12 -7.45 -9.15 -2.70
CA ILE A 12 -7.14 -9.86 -3.94
C ILE A 12 -7.98 -9.31 -5.10
N VAL A 13 -9.29 -9.13 -4.90
CA VAL A 13 -10.19 -8.57 -5.91
C VAL A 13 -9.79 -7.14 -6.26
N CYS A 14 -9.50 -6.29 -5.27
CA CYS A 14 -9.01 -4.94 -5.51
C CYS A 14 -7.72 -4.93 -6.32
N HIS A 15 -6.76 -5.81 -6.00
CA HIS A 15 -5.52 -5.93 -6.76
C HIS A 15 -5.77 -6.32 -8.22
N VAL A 16 -6.60 -7.34 -8.46
CA VAL A 16 -6.97 -7.78 -9.82
C VAL A 16 -7.67 -6.67 -10.59
N VAL A 17 -8.65 -6.00 -9.99
CA VAL A 17 -9.37 -4.90 -10.63
C VAL A 17 -8.42 -3.76 -10.99
N LEU A 18 -7.51 -3.36 -10.10
CA LEU A 18 -6.52 -2.33 -10.39
C LEU A 18 -5.56 -2.75 -11.51
N ALA A 19 -5.13 -4.01 -11.53
CA ALA A 19 -4.28 -4.54 -12.60
C ALA A 19 -4.99 -4.52 -13.97
N LEU A 20 -6.25 -4.94 -14.02
CA LEU A 20 -7.07 -4.92 -15.23
C LEU A 20 -7.37 -3.49 -15.70
N VAL A 21 -7.71 -2.59 -14.79
CA VAL A 21 -7.89 -1.16 -15.12
C VAL A 21 -6.60 -0.60 -15.69
N GLY A 22 -5.46 -0.87 -15.06
CA GLY A 22 -4.14 -0.43 -15.55
C GLY A 22 -3.81 -0.96 -16.95
N PHE A 23 -4.24 -2.18 -17.25
CA PHE A 23 -4.07 -2.77 -18.58
C PHE A 23 -5.00 -2.15 -19.62
N PHE A 24 -6.32 -2.14 -19.38
CA PHE A 24 -7.31 -1.64 -20.35
C PHE A 24 -7.22 -0.13 -20.62
N THR A 25 -6.70 0.64 -19.66
CA THR A 25 -6.48 2.08 -19.84
C THR A 25 -5.12 2.41 -20.47
N GLY A 26 -4.30 1.40 -20.79
CA GLY A 26 -2.97 1.60 -21.36
C GLY A 26 -1.93 2.18 -20.38
N LEU A 27 -2.26 2.26 -19.08
CA LEU A 27 -1.33 2.76 -18.04
C LEU A 27 -0.09 1.87 -17.88
N GLN A 28 -0.18 0.62 -18.34
CA GLN A 28 0.94 -0.34 -18.32
C GLN A 28 1.75 -0.39 -19.63
N ALA A 29 1.38 0.40 -20.65
CA ALA A 29 2.06 0.45 -21.94
C ALA A 29 2.37 1.88 -22.39
N GLU A 30 1.37 2.66 -22.79
CA GLU A 30 1.57 4.00 -23.37
C GLU A 30 1.72 5.09 -22.30
N ASN A 31 1.10 4.87 -21.13
CA ASN A 31 0.90 5.90 -20.11
C ASN A 31 1.61 5.56 -18.79
N VAL A 32 2.76 4.87 -18.88
CA VAL A 32 3.55 4.37 -17.73
C VAL A 32 3.87 5.45 -16.69
N ARG A 33 4.06 6.70 -17.12
CA ARG A 33 4.28 7.83 -16.19
C ARG A 33 3.18 7.99 -15.12
N TYR A 34 1.95 7.59 -15.44
CA TYR A 34 0.82 7.70 -14.51
C TYR A 34 0.63 6.44 -13.66
N LEU A 35 1.39 5.37 -13.92
CA LEU A 35 1.33 4.11 -13.19
C LEU A 35 1.61 4.31 -11.69
N GLN A 36 2.48 5.27 -11.35
CA GLN A 36 2.77 5.62 -9.97
C GLN A 36 1.51 6.04 -9.18
N TYR A 37 0.57 6.77 -9.80
CA TYR A 37 -0.67 7.16 -9.13
C TYR A 37 -1.57 5.95 -8.83
N VAL A 38 -1.60 4.96 -9.72
CA VAL A 38 -2.33 3.70 -9.49
C VAL A 38 -1.69 2.91 -8.36
N GLN A 39 -0.36 2.88 -8.27
CA GLN A 39 0.35 2.25 -7.16
C GLN A 39 0.01 2.92 -5.81
N TRP A 40 -0.04 4.25 -5.77
CA TRP A 40 -0.45 4.99 -4.58
C TRP A 40 -1.90 4.72 -4.17
N LEU A 41 -2.81 4.66 -5.15
CA LEU A 41 -4.19 4.26 -4.91
C LEU A 41 -4.27 2.84 -4.35
N GLY A 42 -3.53 1.89 -4.93
CA GLY A 42 -3.44 0.52 -4.45
C GLY A 42 -2.95 0.44 -3.01
N ALA A 43 -1.89 1.18 -2.67
CA ALA A 43 -1.37 1.26 -1.31
C ALA A 43 -2.41 1.81 -0.30
N ALA A 44 -3.16 2.84 -0.69
CA ALA A 44 -4.25 3.38 0.14
C ALA A 44 -5.37 2.35 0.37
N VAL A 45 -5.75 1.59 -0.67
CA VAL A 45 -6.73 0.50 -0.55
C VAL A 45 -6.23 -0.58 0.39
N VAL A 46 -4.99 -1.05 0.23
CA VAL A 46 -4.40 -2.06 1.13
C VAL A 46 -4.47 -1.60 2.57
N PHE A 47 -4.08 -0.35 2.83
CA PHE A 47 -4.11 0.23 4.16
C PHE A 47 -5.53 0.24 4.77
N VAL A 48 -6.52 0.76 4.03
CA VAL A 48 -7.90 0.87 4.50
C VAL A 48 -8.50 -0.51 4.79
N VAL A 49 -8.32 -1.47 3.89
CA VAL A 49 -8.90 -2.81 4.04
C VAL A 49 -8.25 -3.56 5.20
N LEU A 50 -6.94 -3.45 5.40
CA LEU A 50 -6.26 -4.03 6.57
C LEU A 50 -6.73 -3.38 7.88
N TYR A 51 -6.88 -2.06 7.91
CA TYR A 51 -7.39 -1.34 9.08
C TYR A 51 -8.81 -1.80 9.45
N LEU A 52 -9.73 -1.83 8.47
CA LEU A 52 -11.10 -2.30 8.67
C LEU A 52 -11.14 -3.77 9.10
N GLY A 53 -10.26 -4.61 8.55
CA GLY A 53 -10.13 -6.00 8.94
C GLY A 53 -9.69 -6.19 10.39
N ALA A 54 -8.73 -5.37 10.85
CA ALA A 54 -8.29 -5.37 12.24
C ALA A 54 -9.41 -4.93 13.20
N GLU A 55 -10.12 -3.85 12.87
CA GLU A 55 -11.25 -3.36 13.68
C GLU A 55 -12.42 -4.36 13.68
N ALA A 56 -12.71 -5.02 12.56
CA ALA A 56 -13.71 -6.09 12.52
C ALA A 56 -13.32 -7.26 13.44
N LYS A 57 -12.05 -7.67 13.43
CA LYS A 57 -11.52 -8.70 14.34
C LYS A 57 -11.55 -8.27 15.81
N ARG A 58 -11.37 -6.99 16.08
CA ARG A 58 -11.53 -6.44 17.43
C ARG A 58 -12.97 -6.52 17.91
N LYS A 59 -13.94 -6.18 17.06
CA LYS A 59 -15.37 -6.24 17.39
C LYS A 59 -15.89 -7.65 17.68
N GLU A 60 -15.26 -8.69 17.14
CA GLU A 60 -15.58 -10.10 17.48
C GLU A 60 -15.27 -10.44 18.95
N ARG A 61 -14.47 -9.65 19.65
CA ARG A 61 -14.06 -9.89 21.04
C ARG A 61 -14.34 -8.67 21.93
N PRO A 62 -15.61 -8.28 22.13
CA PRO A 62 -15.98 -7.03 22.79
C PRO A 62 -15.50 -6.95 24.25
N ASN A 63 -15.32 -8.09 24.92
CA ASN A 63 -14.94 -8.15 26.33
C ASN A 63 -13.45 -8.46 26.57
N GLN A 64 -12.63 -8.49 25.52
CA GLN A 64 -11.19 -8.70 25.65
C GLN A 64 -10.45 -7.48 25.12
N ALA A 65 -9.50 -6.95 25.92
CA ALA A 65 -8.60 -5.93 25.43
C ALA A 65 -7.87 -6.45 24.19
N PHE A 66 -7.98 -5.72 23.08
CA PHE A 66 -7.32 -6.10 21.84
C PHE A 66 -5.81 -5.91 22.01
N THR A 67 -5.11 -7.02 22.20
CA THR A 67 -3.68 -7.02 22.53
C THR A 67 -2.83 -6.64 21.31
N PHE A 68 -1.62 -6.16 21.56
CA PHE A 68 -0.61 -5.91 20.52
C PHE A 68 -0.47 -7.10 19.56
N GLY A 69 -0.30 -8.30 20.11
CA GLY A 69 -0.14 -9.53 19.34
C GLY A 69 -1.40 -9.90 18.55
N GLY A 70 -2.59 -9.66 19.10
CA GLY A 70 -3.86 -9.89 18.40
C GLY A 70 -4.03 -8.97 17.19
N ALA A 71 -3.69 -7.69 17.33
CA ALA A 71 -3.69 -6.71 16.25
C ALA A 71 -2.71 -7.03 15.14
N PHE A 72 -1.46 -7.35 15.50
CA PHE A 72 -0.44 -7.79 14.56
C PHE A 72 -0.90 -9.04 13.81
N LEU A 73 -1.34 -10.08 14.52
CA LEU A 73 -1.71 -11.36 13.92
C LEU A 73 -2.92 -11.21 12.99
N ALA A 74 -3.90 -10.37 13.35
CA ALA A 74 -5.05 -10.11 12.49
C ALA A 74 -4.63 -9.51 11.14
N ILE A 75 -3.85 -8.43 11.15
CA ILE A 75 -3.39 -7.76 9.92
C ILE A 75 -2.42 -8.66 9.14
N PHE A 76 -1.49 -9.32 9.82
CA PHE A 76 -0.51 -10.19 9.20
C PHE A 76 -1.17 -11.35 8.47
N LEU A 77 -2.15 -12.03 9.08
CA LEU A 77 -2.85 -13.14 8.44
C LEU A 77 -3.71 -12.68 7.25
N ILE A 78 -4.41 -11.55 7.38
CA ILE A 78 -5.18 -10.98 6.26
C ILE A 78 -4.24 -10.68 5.09
N GLY A 79 -3.12 -10.00 5.35
CA GLY A 79 -2.15 -9.60 4.35
C GLY A 79 -1.38 -10.78 3.75
N LEU A 80 -1.05 -11.80 4.53
CA LEU A 80 -0.35 -13.01 4.05
C LEU A 80 -1.22 -13.77 3.04
N ILE A 81 -2.49 -14.02 3.35
CA ILE A 81 -3.41 -14.72 2.45
C ILE A 81 -3.64 -13.87 1.19
N ALA A 82 -3.81 -12.55 1.35
CA ALA A 82 -3.92 -11.65 0.22
C ALA A 82 -2.66 -11.63 -0.65
N ALA A 83 -1.46 -11.66 -0.05
CA ALA A 83 -0.18 -11.68 -0.76
C ALA A 83 -0.04 -12.93 -1.64
N VAL A 84 -0.45 -14.10 -1.14
CA VAL A 84 -0.46 -15.34 -1.94
C VAL A 84 -1.39 -15.19 -3.14
N GLY A 85 -2.64 -14.76 -2.91
CA GLY A 85 -3.63 -14.60 -3.97
C GLY A 85 -3.22 -13.55 -5.02
N SER A 86 -2.70 -12.41 -4.58
CA SER A 86 -2.20 -11.35 -5.45
C SER A 86 -0.96 -11.76 -6.24
N ALA A 87 -0.04 -12.53 -5.66
CA ALA A 87 1.12 -13.05 -6.38
C ALA A 87 0.72 -14.02 -7.50
N VAL A 88 -0.24 -14.91 -7.23
CA VAL A 88 -0.80 -15.79 -8.27
C VAL A 88 -1.48 -14.96 -9.36
N ALA A 89 -2.34 -14.00 -8.99
CA ALA A 89 -3.00 -13.12 -9.95
C ALA A 89 -2.00 -12.34 -10.81
N ASN A 90 -0.94 -11.78 -10.20
CA ASN A 90 0.11 -11.05 -10.87
C ASN A 90 0.88 -11.93 -11.87
N TYR A 91 1.16 -13.19 -11.52
CA TYR A 91 1.80 -14.13 -12.45
C TYR A 91 0.96 -14.30 -13.72
N PHE A 92 -0.35 -14.53 -13.58
CA PHE A 92 -1.25 -14.66 -14.71
C PHE A 92 -1.36 -13.37 -15.52
N HIS A 93 -1.44 -12.23 -14.83
CA HIS A 93 -1.51 -10.91 -15.44
C HIS A 93 -0.32 -10.64 -16.36
N ILE A 94 0.90 -10.76 -15.84
CA ILE A 94 2.11 -10.46 -16.61
C ILE A 94 2.33 -11.52 -17.69
N LYS A 95 2.12 -12.81 -17.38
CA LYS A 95 2.40 -13.89 -18.34
C LYS A 95 1.44 -13.93 -19.52
N TYR A 96 0.16 -13.70 -19.30
CA TYR A 96 -0.88 -13.95 -20.32
C TYR A 96 -1.60 -12.68 -20.78
N LEU A 97 -1.84 -11.72 -19.90
CA LEU A 97 -2.57 -10.50 -20.28
C LEU A 97 -1.60 -9.44 -20.82
N SER A 98 -0.47 -9.23 -20.15
CA SER A 98 0.47 -8.15 -20.46
C SER A 98 1.92 -8.63 -20.60
N PRO A 99 2.23 -9.53 -21.56
CA PRO A 99 3.56 -10.12 -21.72
C PRO A 99 4.66 -9.09 -22.04
N ALA A 100 4.31 -7.96 -22.67
CA ALA A 100 5.24 -6.87 -22.97
C ALA A 100 5.48 -5.90 -21.80
N PHE A 101 4.78 -6.06 -20.67
CA PHE A 101 4.91 -5.18 -19.51
C PHE A 101 6.36 -5.02 -19.00
N PRO A 102 7.17 -6.10 -18.87
CA PRO A 102 8.54 -5.96 -18.39
C PRO A 102 9.39 -5.08 -19.30
N ASP A 103 9.15 -5.09 -20.61
CA ASP A 103 9.89 -4.29 -21.58
C ASP A 103 9.46 -2.82 -21.52
N TYR A 104 8.14 -2.55 -21.45
CA TYR A 104 7.65 -1.18 -21.23
C TYR A 104 8.17 -0.56 -19.93
N MET A 105 8.27 -1.34 -18.85
CA MET A 105 8.86 -0.86 -17.60
C MET A 105 10.36 -0.61 -17.73
N ALA A 106 11.09 -1.48 -18.44
CA ALA A 106 12.52 -1.33 -18.66
C ALA A 106 12.83 -0.03 -19.42
N ASP A 107 12.08 0.27 -20.48
CA ASP A 107 12.23 1.51 -21.26
C ASP A 107 11.90 2.75 -20.43
N HIS A 108 10.83 2.68 -19.62
CA HIS A 108 10.46 3.77 -18.72
C HIS A 108 11.56 4.06 -17.69
N ILE A 109 12.11 3.01 -17.05
CA ILE A 109 13.18 3.13 -16.05
C ILE A 109 14.47 3.63 -16.69
N ARG A 110 14.80 3.18 -17.91
CA ARG A 110 15.95 3.71 -18.67
C ARG A 110 15.83 5.22 -18.84
N GLY A 111 14.67 5.70 -19.31
CA GLY A 111 14.39 7.13 -19.44
C GLY A 111 14.61 7.89 -18.12
N GLN A 112 14.09 7.35 -17.00
CA GLN A 112 14.29 7.94 -15.68
C GLN A 112 15.77 8.02 -15.28
N PHE A 113 16.56 6.98 -15.54
CA PHE A 113 17.99 7.00 -15.21
C PHE A 113 18.80 7.97 -16.08
N VAL A 114 18.45 8.12 -17.35
CA VAL A 114 19.05 9.12 -18.24
C VAL A 114 18.75 10.53 -17.73
N ASP A 115 17.48 10.82 -17.40
CA ASP A 115 17.06 12.12 -16.86
C ASP A 115 17.74 12.45 -15.52
N GLN A 116 18.14 11.42 -14.77
CA GLN A 116 18.88 11.54 -13.51
C GLN A 116 20.39 11.71 -13.71
N GLY A 117 20.88 11.74 -14.94
CA GLY A 117 22.31 11.87 -15.25
C GLY A 117 23.12 10.63 -14.85
N MET A 118 22.48 9.46 -14.78
CA MET A 118 23.21 8.22 -14.51
C MET A 118 24.15 7.91 -15.69
N PRO A 119 25.42 7.52 -15.43
CA PRO A 119 26.31 7.11 -16.51
C PRO A 119 25.75 5.91 -17.27
N GLU A 120 25.79 5.94 -18.60
CA GLU A 120 25.25 4.89 -19.47
C GLU A 120 25.78 3.49 -19.11
N SER A 121 27.05 3.40 -18.70
CA SER A 121 27.70 2.17 -18.22
C SER A 121 27.04 1.53 -17.00
N ARG A 122 26.23 2.27 -16.23
CA ARG A 122 25.45 1.76 -15.09
C ARG A 122 23.97 1.55 -15.43
N ILE A 123 23.46 2.24 -16.44
CA ILE A 123 22.05 2.19 -16.83
C ILE A 123 21.68 0.78 -17.30
N ASP A 124 22.45 0.19 -18.21
CA ASP A 124 22.11 -1.11 -18.81
C ASP A 124 21.99 -2.23 -17.75
N GLY A 125 22.94 -2.28 -16.81
CA GLY A 125 22.92 -3.26 -15.73
C GLY A 125 21.75 -3.06 -14.77
N ALA A 126 21.42 -1.81 -14.44
CA ALA A 126 20.29 -1.50 -13.56
C ALA A 126 18.94 -1.80 -14.22
N VAL A 127 18.79 -1.47 -15.51
CA VAL A 127 17.58 -1.74 -16.29
C VAL A 127 17.35 -3.24 -16.46
N GLU A 128 18.39 -4.02 -16.76
CA GLU A 128 18.27 -5.47 -16.90
C GLU A 128 17.88 -6.14 -15.57
N MET A 129 18.41 -5.67 -14.44
CA MET A 129 17.99 -6.15 -13.12
C MET A 129 16.52 -5.85 -12.86
N GLN A 130 16.06 -4.63 -13.16
CA GLN A 130 14.65 -4.25 -13.00
C GLN A 130 13.74 -5.06 -13.92
N ARG A 131 14.14 -5.27 -15.18
CA ARG A 131 13.41 -6.12 -16.13
C ARG A 131 13.19 -7.52 -15.58
N LYS A 132 14.21 -8.13 -14.97
CA LYS A 132 14.09 -9.43 -14.29
C LYS A 132 13.11 -9.42 -13.13
N LEU A 133 13.06 -8.34 -12.35
CA LEU A 133 12.09 -8.17 -11.27
C LEU A 133 10.65 -8.03 -11.77
N PHE A 134 10.43 -7.59 -13.02
CA PHE A 134 9.11 -7.55 -13.63
C PHE A 134 8.72 -8.84 -14.36
N GLN A 135 9.63 -9.82 -14.50
CA GLN A 135 9.29 -11.11 -15.11
C GLN A 135 8.20 -11.84 -14.31
N PRO A 136 7.30 -12.62 -14.96
CA PRO A 136 6.17 -13.23 -14.30
C PRO A 136 6.54 -14.08 -13.08
N GLY A 137 7.59 -14.88 -13.19
CA GLY A 137 8.06 -15.77 -12.12
C GLY A 137 8.65 -14.98 -10.95
N LEU A 138 9.82 -14.37 -11.16
CA LEU A 138 10.55 -13.65 -10.11
C LEU A 138 9.73 -12.48 -9.56
N GLY A 139 9.04 -11.72 -10.42
CA GLY A 139 8.22 -10.59 -9.99
C GLY A 139 7.07 -10.98 -9.09
N SER A 140 6.44 -12.13 -9.31
CA SER A 140 5.37 -12.61 -8.43
C SER A 140 5.91 -13.09 -7.08
N VAL A 141 7.09 -13.73 -7.06
CA VAL A 141 7.77 -14.11 -5.81
C VAL A 141 8.16 -12.86 -5.02
N VAL A 142 8.76 -11.86 -5.67
CA VAL A 142 9.14 -10.59 -5.06
C VAL A 142 7.90 -9.86 -4.54
N LEU A 143 6.81 -9.81 -5.32
CA LEU A 143 5.54 -9.23 -4.90
C LEU A 143 4.99 -9.92 -3.65
N PHE A 144 4.99 -11.25 -3.59
CA PHE A 144 4.57 -12.02 -2.43
C PHE A 144 5.39 -11.65 -1.18
N VAL A 145 6.73 -11.68 -1.29
CA VAL A 145 7.65 -11.38 -0.19
C VAL A 145 7.45 -9.94 0.30
N MET A 146 7.46 -8.98 -0.61
CA MET A 146 7.30 -7.55 -0.27
C MET A 146 5.92 -7.26 0.32
N SER A 147 4.85 -7.88 -0.20
CA SER A 147 3.49 -7.70 0.34
C SER A 147 3.36 -8.29 1.75
N THR A 148 3.97 -9.45 1.98
CA THR A 148 3.98 -10.11 3.29
C THR A 148 4.77 -9.29 4.33
N LEU A 149 5.96 -8.80 3.96
CA LEU A 149 6.75 -7.90 4.81
C LEU A 149 5.99 -6.61 5.11
N THR A 150 5.33 -6.03 4.11
CA THR A 150 4.49 -4.85 4.28
C THR A 150 3.38 -5.13 5.29
N ALA A 151 2.64 -6.23 5.14
CA ALA A 151 1.59 -6.61 6.08
C ALA A 151 2.12 -6.80 7.52
N ALA A 152 3.30 -7.42 7.67
CA ALA A 152 3.94 -7.58 8.98
C ALA A 152 4.25 -6.22 9.63
N VAL A 153 4.88 -5.31 8.88
CA VAL A 153 5.18 -3.95 9.35
C VAL A 153 3.90 -3.21 9.71
N LEU A 154 2.89 -3.21 8.84
CA LEU A 154 1.61 -2.54 9.11
C LEU A 154 0.91 -3.13 10.34
N GLY A 155 0.99 -4.45 10.55
CA GLY A 155 0.45 -5.12 11.73
C GLY A 155 1.14 -4.71 13.03
N LEU A 156 2.48 -4.62 13.02
CA LEU A 156 3.26 -4.20 14.20
C LEU A 156 2.92 -2.77 14.58
N LEU A 157 2.80 -1.88 13.60
CA LEU A 157 2.46 -0.48 13.81
C LEU A 157 1.06 -0.31 14.37
N HIS A 158 0.09 -1.07 13.84
CA HIS A 158 -1.28 -1.04 14.32
C HIS A 158 -1.37 -1.49 15.77
N GLY A 159 -0.73 -2.62 16.09
CA GLY A 159 -0.64 -3.13 17.45
C GLY A 159 -0.02 -2.11 18.40
N LEU A 160 1.08 -1.46 17.99
CA LEU A 160 1.78 -0.47 18.82
C LEU A 160 0.89 0.72 19.15
N ALA A 161 0.11 1.18 18.18
CA ALA A 161 -0.76 2.32 18.37
C ALA A 161 -1.94 2.06 19.29
N LEU A 162 -2.49 0.84 19.25
CA LEU A 162 -3.53 0.42 20.17
C LEU A 162 -3.03 0.35 21.61
N VAL A 163 -1.82 -0.18 21.84
CA VAL A 163 -1.20 -0.19 23.17
C VAL A 163 -0.98 1.23 23.70
N ARG A 164 -0.56 2.16 22.84
CA ARG A 164 -0.30 3.56 23.24
C ARG A 164 -1.56 4.44 23.32
N ARG A 165 -2.77 3.88 23.14
CA ARG A 165 -4.05 4.63 23.02
C ARG A 165 -3.93 5.86 22.11
N ARG A 166 -3.14 5.74 21.04
CA ARG A 166 -2.87 6.85 20.13
C ARG A 166 -4.12 7.14 19.29
N SER A 167 -4.46 8.43 19.13
CA SER A 167 -5.65 8.81 18.35
C SER A 167 -5.48 8.41 16.89
N LEU A 168 -6.59 8.10 16.21
CA LEU A 168 -6.65 7.73 14.78
C LEU A 168 -5.82 8.68 13.90
N LYS A 169 -5.81 9.97 14.22
CA LYS A 169 -5.03 11.00 13.49
C LYS A 169 -3.52 10.71 13.53
N SER A 170 -3.00 10.35 14.70
CA SER A 170 -1.58 10.05 14.86
C SER A 170 -1.17 8.73 14.20
N LEU A 171 -2.10 7.78 14.10
CA LEU A 171 -1.93 6.56 13.32
C LEU A 171 -1.81 6.87 11.83
N LEU A 172 -2.76 7.65 11.30
CA LEU A 172 -2.75 8.09 9.91
C LEU A 172 -1.47 8.85 9.56
N THR A 173 -0.95 9.70 10.47
CA THR A 173 0.34 10.38 10.27
C THR A 173 1.51 9.39 10.20
N ILE A 174 1.58 8.41 11.10
CA ILE A 174 2.65 7.40 11.08
C ILE A 174 2.56 6.57 9.78
N TYR A 175 1.37 6.14 9.39
CA TYR A 175 1.17 5.38 8.16
C TYR A 175 1.48 6.21 6.91
N ALA A 176 1.10 7.48 6.86
CA ALA A 176 1.44 8.38 5.75
C ALA A 176 2.95 8.61 5.64
N LEU A 177 3.65 8.74 6.78
CA LEU A 177 5.12 8.84 6.81
C LEU A 177 5.79 7.56 6.33
N ILE A 178 5.22 6.39 6.63
CA ILE A 178 5.79 5.11 6.23
C ILE A 178 5.47 4.77 4.78
N LEU A 179 4.27 5.08 4.30
CA LEU A 179 3.95 5.02 2.86
C LEU A 179 4.81 6.02 2.09
N GLY A 180 5.04 7.21 2.62
CA GLY A 180 6.00 8.17 2.10
C GLY A 180 7.42 7.61 2.07
N ALA A 181 7.89 7.00 3.16
CA ALA A 181 9.22 6.38 3.26
C ALA A 181 9.36 5.16 2.34
N LEU A 182 8.34 4.31 2.24
CA LEU A 182 8.29 3.17 1.32
C LEU A 182 8.24 3.66 -0.13
N GLY A 183 7.48 4.70 -0.45
CA GLY A 183 7.53 5.33 -1.76
C GLY A 183 8.82 6.08 -2.04
N LEU A 184 9.56 6.51 -1.02
CA LEU A 184 10.94 6.99 -1.16
C LEU A 184 11.93 5.83 -1.34
N ILE A 185 11.63 4.62 -0.85
CA ILE A 185 12.44 3.43 -1.10
C ILE A 185 12.16 2.88 -2.51
N PHE A 186 10.90 2.73 -2.89
CA PHE A 186 10.48 2.22 -4.21
C PHE A 186 10.58 3.28 -5.32
N GLY A 187 10.33 4.55 -5.00
CA GLY A 187 10.54 5.68 -5.91
C GLY A 187 11.97 6.23 -5.88
N GLY A 188 12.69 6.10 -4.77
CA GLY A 188 14.11 6.51 -4.65
C GLY A 188 15.13 5.41 -4.98
N LEU A 189 14.70 4.16 -5.20
CA LEU A 189 15.43 3.23 -6.08
C LEU A 189 15.44 3.73 -7.54
N GLY A 190 14.64 4.76 -7.85
CA GLY A 190 14.74 5.66 -8.99
C GLY A 190 15.14 7.09 -8.62
N GLY A 191 16.09 7.29 -7.69
CA GLY A 191 16.85 8.54 -7.59
C GLY A 191 16.65 9.39 -6.32
N LEU A 192 17.77 9.87 -5.78
CA LEU A 192 17.87 11.04 -4.91
C LEU A 192 17.23 12.27 -5.61
N MET A 193 16.00 12.59 -5.25
CA MET A 193 15.25 13.72 -5.83
C MET A 193 15.63 15.07 -5.19
N LYS A 194 15.66 16.13 -6.01
CA LYS A 194 15.89 17.53 -5.60
C LYS A 194 14.85 17.99 -4.57
N HIS A 195 15.32 18.79 -3.60
CA HIS A 195 14.61 19.27 -2.41
C HIS A 195 13.24 19.94 -2.69
N GLU A 196 13.05 20.54 -3.86
CA GLU A 196 11.79 21.19 -4.24
C GLU A 196 10.66 20.20 -4.58
N PHE A 197 10.99 19.02 -5.10
CA PHE A 197 10.02 17.96 -5.33
C PHE A 197 9.63 17.27 -4.01
N LEU A 198 10.55 17.15 -3.05
CA LEU A 198 10.20 16.70 -1.69
C LEU A 198 9.22 17.67 -1.04
N LEU A 199 9.41 18.97 -1.17
CA LEU A 199 8.44 19.98 -0.70
C LEU A 199 7.11 19.92 -1.47
N GLY A 200 7.14 19.69 -2.78
CA GLY A 200 5.95 19.54 -3.62
C GLY A 200 5.17 18.24 -3.33
N ALA A 201 5.88 17.14 -3.10
CA ALA A 201 5.32 15.83 -2.76
C ALA A 201 4.86 15.78 -1.31
N VAL A 202 5.55 16.44 -0.37
CA VAL A 202 5.09 16.61 1.01
C VAL A 202 3.88 17.55 1.06
N LYS A 203 3.85 18.63 0.27
CA LYS A 203 2.65 19.50 0.14
C LYS A 203 1.50 18.78 -0.54
N GLY A 204 1.76 18.05 -1.63
CA GLY A 204 0.76 17.25 -2.34
C GLY A 204 0.24 16.09 -1.51
N LEU A 205 1.11 15.43 -0.72
CA LEU A 205 0.74 14.42 0.25
C LEU A 205 -0.02 15.05 1.41
N ALA A 206 0.37 16.23 1.92
CA ALA A 206 -0.38 16.93 2.95
C ALA A 206 -1.76 17.38 2.47
N ILE A 207 -1.89 17.81 1.20
CA ILE A 207 -3.17 18.17 0.57
C ILE A 207 -4.02 16.92 0.33
N ASN A 208 -3.44 15.84 -0.20
CA ASN A 208 -4.16 14.59 -0.43
C ASN A 208 -4.55 13.90 0.89
N VAL A 209 -3.71 13.99 1.92
CA VAL A 209 -4.02 13.56 3.29
C VAL A 209 -5.07 14.48 3.89
N ALA A 210 -5.05 15.78 3.66
CA ALA A 210 -6.11 16.70 4.13
C ALA A 210 -7.44 16.42 3.43
N VAL A 211 -7.44 16.21 2.10
CA VAL A 211 -8.62 15.84 1.32
C VAL A 211 -9.14 14.46 1.72
N ALA A 212 -8.24 13.49 1.94
CA ALA A 212 -8.61 12.19 2.46
C ALA A 212 -9.18 12.31 3.89
N VAL A 213 -8.59 13.10 4.78
CA VAL A 213 -9.06 13.30 6.17
C VAL A 213 -10.41 14.05 6.21
N ILE A 214 -10.62 15.04 5.33
CA ILE A 214 -11.89 15.77 5.21
C ILE A 214 -12.98 14.89 4.61
N GLY A 215 -12.68 14.18 3.52
CA GLY A 215 -13.59 13.20 2.92
C GLY A 215 -13.90 12.04 3.87
N TRP A 216 -12.93 11.63 4.68
CA TRP A 216 -13.06 10.58 5.69
C TRP A 216 -13.86 11.04 6.91
N GLY A 217 -13.75 12.31 7.31
CA GLY A 217 -14.62 12.90 8.32
C GLY A 217 -16.10 12.89 7.92
N ALA A 218 -16.38 13.06 6.63
CA ALA A 218 -17.73 12.92 6.08
C ALA A 218 -18.18 11.44 6.03
N LEU A 219 -17.29 10.51 5.64
CA LEU A 219 -17.59 9.07 5.58
C LEU A 219 -17.81 8.43 6.96
N LEU A 220 -17.03 8.81 7.97
CA LEU A 220 -17.20 8.33 9.36
C LEU A 220 -18.50 8.86 9.99
N LYS A 221 -18.88 10.11 9.68
CA LYS A 221 -20.18 10.66 10.06
C LYS A 221 -21.33 9.92 9.36
N ALA A 222 -21.17 9.60 8.07
CA ALA A 222 -22.18 8.87 7.30
C ALA A 222 -22.34 7.41 7.75
N THR A 223 -21.30 6.80 8.33
CA THR A 223 -21.34 5.41 8.84
C THR A 223 -21.69 5.30 10.32
N GLY A 224 -22.06 6.42 10.98
CA GLY A 224 -22.46 6.43 12.40
C GLY A 224 -21.31 6.24 13.39
N TYR A 225 -20.05 6.34 12.93
CA TYR A 225 -18.85 6.22 13.76
C TYR A 225 -18.56 7.57 14.43
N ALA A 226 -19.46 8.05 15.28
CA ALA A 226 -19.17 9.13 16.21
C ALA A 226 -18.20 8.58 17.25
N ALA A 227 -17.08 9.27 17.48
CA ALA A 227 -16.20 8.93 18.59
C ALA A 227 -16.99 9.14 19.89
N ASP A 228 -17.38 8.04 20.53
CA ASP A 228 -18.02 8.10 21.84
C ASP A 228 -17.13 8.93 22.76
N ALA A 229 -17.71 10.01 23.31
CA ALA A 229 -17.02 10.86 24.25
C ALA A 229 -16.57 10.00 25.45
N PRO A 230 -15.36 10.22 25.99
CA PRO A 230 -14.92 9.49 27.16
C PRO A 230 -15.97 9.66 28.28
N PRO A 231 -16.35 8.57 28.98
CA PRO A 231 -17.31 8.67 30.07
C PRO A 231 -16.79 9.68 31.10
N ALA A 232 -17.66 10.59 31.52
CA ALA A 232 -17.33 11.60 32.52
C ALA A 232 -16.73 10.92 33.75
N GLU A 233 -15.59 11.43 34.21
CA GLU A 233 -14.97 10.94 35.45
C GLU A 233 -15.99 11.04 36.59
N PRO A 234 -16.16 9.98 37.41
CA PRO A 234 -17.03 10.05 38.55
C PRO A 234 -16.47 11.11 39.51
N THR A 235 -17.27 12.16 39.74
CA THR A 235 -17.03 13.12 40.81
C THR A 235 -16.98 12.35 42.14
N MET A 236 -15.81 12.31 42.76
CA MET A 236 -15.65 11.89 44.16
C MET A 236 -16.26 12.92 45.10
#